data_AF-A0A9D5CJF7-F1
#
_entry.id   AF-A0A9D5CJF7-F1
#
_cell.length_a   1.000
_cell.length_b   1.000
_cell.length_c   1.000
_cell.angle_alpha   90.00
_cell.angle_beta   90.00
_cell.angle_gamma   90.00
#
_symmetry.space_group_name_H-M   'P 1'
#
loop_
_entity.id
_entity.type
_entity.pdbx_description
1 polymer ?
#
loop_
_entity_poly.entity_id
_entity_poly.type
_entity_poly.pdbx_seq_one_letter_code
_entity_poly.pdbx_strand_id
1 'polypeptide(L)'
;MNTTARNCYNLCRLPGTARDTCAKLCGCLIISGTKCPPNYPKHFCKLGCASSTCNAITSTLQDSDDVEGALAGCNNICSELCNDEGSNEDFTA
;
A
#
# COMPACT_ATOMS: atom_id res chain seq x y z
N MET A 1 10.15 -4.40 3.44
CA MET A 1 9.56 -5.67 3.93
C MET A 1 9.89 -5.78 5.40
N ASN A 2 8.91 -5.89 6.30
CA ASN A 2 9.17 -6.03 7.74
C ASN A 2 9.15 -7.53 8.14
N THR A 3 10.09 -7.97 8.98
CA THR A 3 10.18 -9.33 9.53
C THR A 3 8.88 -9.75 10.23
N THR A 4 8.20 -8.81 10.90
CA THR A 4 6.93 -9.05 11.58
C THR A 4 5.82 -9.48 10.61
N ALA A 5 5.67 -8.78 9.48
CA ALA A 5 4.70 -9.13 8.43
C ALA A 5 4.98 -10.52 7.84
N ARG A 6 6.27 -10.86 7.65
CA ARG A 6 6.68 -12.20 7.18
C ARG A 6 6.31 -13.29 8.18
N ASN A 7 6.54 -13.06 9.47
CA ASN A 7 6.22 -14.03 10.52
C ASN A 7 4.70 -14.24 10.64
N CYS A 8 3.92 -13.16 10.60
CA CYS A 8 2.46 -13.23 10.53
C CYS A 8 1.99 -14.08 9.34
N TYR A 9 2.54 -13.83 8.14
CA TYR A 9 2.15 -14.58 6.94
C TYR A 9 2.43 -16.08 7.09
N ASN A 10 3.60 -16.42 7.62
CA ASN A 10 3.98 -17.81 7.86
C ASN A 10 3.04 -18.49 8.86
N LEU A 11 2.71 -17.83 9.97
CA LEU A 11 1.77 -18.35 10.97
C LEU A 11 0.36 -18.52 10.39
N CYS A 12 -0.13 -17.54 9.64
CA CYS A 12 -1.44 -17.62 9.00
C CYS A 12 -1.55 -18.79 8.00
N ARG A 13 -0.44 -19.14 7.35
CA ARG A 13 -0.38 -20.25 6.38
C ARG A 13 -0.29 -21.64 7.01
N LEU A 14 0.10 -21.77 8.29
CA LEU A 14 0.23 -23.05 8.99
C LEU A 14 -1.03 -23.94 8.93
N PRO A 15 -2.24 -23.43 9.23
CA PRO A 15 -3.46 -24.24 9.15
C PRO A 15 -3.97 -24.48 7.72
N GLY A 16 -3.29 -23.95 6.69
CA GLY A 16 -3.69 -24.08 5.29
C GLY A 16 -4.52 -22.91 4.74
N THR A 17 -4.70 -21.81 5.49
CA THR A 17 -5.43 -20.60 5.07
C THR A 17 -4.97 -20.09 3.71
N ALA A 18 -5.90 -19.63 2.87
CA ALA A 18 -5.60 -19.16 1.52
C ALA A 18 -4.52 -18.06 1.48
N ARG A 19 -3.68 -18.09 0.42
CA ARG A 19 -2.55 -17.17 0.28
C ARG A 19 -2.98 -15.70 0.23
N ASP A 20 -4.09 -15.41 -0.44
CA ASP A 20 -4.63 -14.07 -0.58
C ASP A 20 -5.09 -13.51 0.78
N THR A 21 -5.69 -14.36 1.60
CA THR A 21 -6.22 -14.02 2.93
C THR A 21 -5.06 -13.68 3.87
N CYS A 22 -4.03 -14.52 3.92
CA CYS A 22 -2.83 -14.24 4.72
C CYS A 22 -2.03 -13.04 4.21
N ALA A 23 -2.03 -12.82 2.89
CA ALA A 23 -1.39 -11.66 2.28
C ALA A 23 -2.05 -10.36 2.76
N LYS A 24 -3.39 -10.27 2.69
CA LYS A 24 -4.16 -9.13 3.18
C LYS A 24 -3.98 -8.92 4.68
N LEU A 25 -4.13 -9.99 5.48
CA LEU A 25 -4.04 -9.92 6.95
C LEU A 25 -2.67 -9.42 7.43
N CYS A 26 -1.60 -9.85 6.77
CA CYS A 26 -0.24 -9.61 7.23
C CYS A 26 0.50 -8.55 6.40
N GLY A 27 -0.20 -7.78 5.56
CA GLY A 27 0.41 -6.75 4.72
C GLY A 27 1.46 -7.29 3.75
N CYS A 28 1.29 -8.53 3.29
CA CYS A 28 2.15 -9.19 2.30
C CYS A 28 1.50 -9.16 0.91
N LEU A 29 2.31 -9.38 -0.13
CA LEU A 29 1.83 -9.45 -1.52
C LEU A 29 2.10 -10.84 -2.10
N ILE A 30 1.17 -11.30 -2.93
CA ILE A 30 1.37 -12.46 -3.79
C ILE A 30 1.83 -11.95 -5.16
N ILE A 31 3.08 -12.26 -5.51
CA ILE A 31 3.65 -11.98 -6.84
C ILE A 31 3.69 -13.26 -7.67
N SER A 32 3.64 -13.13 -8.99
CA SER A 32 3.86 -14.24 -9.93
C SER A 32 5.34 -14.58 -10.12
N GLY A 33 6.25 -13.73 -9.65
CA GLY A 33 7.70 -13.90 -9.74
C GLY A 33 8.32 -14.56 -8.50
N THR A 34 9.60 -14.94 -8.59
CA THR A 34 10.36 -15.57 -7.48
C THR A 34 11.12 -14.57 -6.62
N LYS A 35 11.18 -13.30 -7.03
CA LYS A 35 11.89 -12.23 -6.31
C LYS A 35 10.93 -11.10 -5.96
N CYS A 36 10.97 -10.68 -4.69
CA CYS A 36 10.23 -9.51 -4.25
C CYS A 36 10.75 -8.24 -4.95
N PRO A 37 9.88 -7.28 -5.28
CA PRO A 37 10.30 -6.02 -5.86
C PRO A 37 11.29 -5.28 -4.94
N PRO A 38 12.37 -4.67 -5.47
CA PRO A 38 13.41 -4.02 -4.66
C PRO A 38 12.89 -2.86 -3.81
N ASN A 39 11.75 -2.27 -4.17
CA ASN A 39 11.12 -1.15 -3.45
C ASN A 39 9.88 -1.56 -2.63
N TYR A 40 9.81 -2.82 -2.20
CA TYR A 40 8.75 -3.30 -1.32
C TYR A 40 9.06 -2.94 0.15
N PRO A 41 8.29 -2.04 0.81
CA PRO A 41 6.87 -1.74 0.58
C PRO A 41 6.56 -0.33 0.01
N LYS A 42 7.57 0.53 -0.21
CA LYS A 42 7.41 1.95 -0.62
C LYS A 42 6.51 2.13 -1.86
N HIS A 43 6.67 1.27 -2.87
CA HIS A 43 5.85 1.30 -4.08
C HIS A 43 4.35 1.06 -3.81
N PHE A 44 4.04 0.20 -2.83
CA PHE A 44 2.65 -0.14 -2.49
C PHE A 44 2.03 0.86 -1.53
N CYS A 45 2.82 1.49 -0.66
CA CYS A 45 2.36 2.64 0.09
C CYS A 45 1.87 3.73 -0.87
N LYS A 46 2.66 4.04 -1.92
CA LYS A 46 2.27 5.05 -2.93
C LYS A 46 0.98 4.66 -3.67
N LEU A 47 0.87 3.41 -4.13
CA LEU A 47 -0.33 2.92 -4.82
C LEU A 47 -1.56 2.88 -3.91
N GLY A 48 -1.40 2.44 -2.65
CA GLY A 48 -2.46 2.37 -1.66
C GLY A 48 -3.00 3.76 -1.32
N CYS A 49 -2.11 4.68 -0.98
CA CYS A 49 -2.44 6.08 -0.70
C CYS A 49 -3.14 6.75 -1.90
N ALA A 50 -2.63 6.54 -3.12
CA ALA A 50 -3.25 7.09 -4.32
C ALA A 50 -4.69 6.54 -4.51
N SER A 51 -4.88 5.24 -4.32
CA SER A 51 -6.19 4.60 -4.49
C SER A 51 -7.19 4.96 -3.39
N SER A 52 -6.76 5.14 -2.15
CA SER A 52 -7.64 5.49 -1.03
C SER A 52 -7.98 6.98 -1.00
N THR A 53 -6.97 7.81 -1.24
CA THR A 53 -7.03 9.24 -0.90
C THR A 53 -7.22 10.09 -2.15
N CYS A 54 -6.50 9.78 -3.23
CA CYS A 54 -6.54 10.59 -4.45
C CYS A 54 -7.73 10.25 -5.36
N ASN A 55 -8.33 9.06 -5.23
CA ASN A 55 -9.48 8.66 -6.06
C ASN A 55 -10.76 9.50 -5.77
N ALA A 56 -10.85 10.08 -4.57
CA ALA A 56 -11.92 11.02 -4.21
C ALA A 56 -11.83 12.35 -4.99
N ILE A 57 -10.63 12.74 -5.44
CA ILE A 57 -10.39 13.99 -6.19
C ILE A 57 -11.10 13.93 -7.54
N THR A 58 -10.96 12.83 -8.26
CA THR A 58 -11.63 12.59 -9.55
C THR A 58 -13.15 12.57 -9.43
N SER A 59 -13.67 12.15 -8.27
CA SER A 59 -15.12 12.07 -8.01
C SER A 59 -15.72 13.43 -7.63
N THR A 60 -14.91 14.34 -7.07
CA THR A 60 -15.39 15.63 -6.54
C THR A 60 -15.25 16.76 -7.56
N LEU A 61 -14.26 16.65 -8.46
CA LEU A 61 -13.87 17.71 -9.38
C LEU A 61 -14.22 17.41 -10.84
N GLN A 62 -15.25 16.58 -11.09
CA GLN A 62 -15.58 16.04 -12.43
C GLN A 62 -15.71 17.08 -13.56
N ASP A 63 -15.91 18.36 -13.26
CA ASP A 63 -16.06 19.48 -14.21
C ASP A 63 -14.98 20.58 -14.06
N SER A 64 -13.89 20.35 -13.33
CA SER A 64 -12.81 21.35 -13.18
C SER A 64 -11.60 21.06 -14.07
N ASP A 65 -11.05 22.09 -14.72
CA ASP A 65 -9.78 22.00 -15.45
C ASP A 65 -8.57 21.64 -14.56
N ASP A 66 -8.72 21.73 -13.23
CA ASP A 66 -7.66 21.50 -12.23
C ASP A 66 -7.58 20.06 -11.69
N VAL A 67 -8.38 19.10 -12.19
CA VAL A 67 -8.38 17.69 -11.72
C VAL A 67 -6.98 17.09 -11.84
N GLU A 68 -6.30 17.33 -12.96
CA GLU A 68 -4.97 16.77 -13.23
C GLU A 68 -3.92 17.33 -12.26
N GLY A 69 -3.97 18.63 -11.97
CA GLY A 69 -3.11 19.28 -10.98
C GLY A 69 -3.35 18.76 -9.56
N ALA A 70 -4.60 18.61 -9.16
CA ALA A 70 -4.97 18.07 -7.85
C ALA A 70 -4.57 16.60 -7.69
N LEU A 71 -4.76 15.78 -8.72
CA LEU A 71 -4.34 14.38 -8.73
C LEU A 71 -2.81 14.24 -8.69
N ALA A 72 -2.09 15.08 -9.44
CA ALA A 72 -0.63 15.12 -9.41
C ALA A 72 -0.09 15.54 -8.03
N GLY A 73 -0.68 16.57 -7.41
CA GLY A 73 -0.34 17.00 -6.06
C GLY A 73 -0.58 15.91 -5.02
N CYS A 74 -1.73 15.24 -5.07
CA CYS A 74 -2.05 14.14 -4.17
C CYS A 74 -1.08 12.94 -4.33
N ASN A 75 -0.76 12.56 -5.57
CA ASN A 75 0.23 11.52 -5.84
C ASN A 75 1.63 11.90 -5.34
N ASN A 76 1.99 13.18 -5.34
CA ASN A 76 3.26 13.65 -4.80
C ASN A 76 3.30 13.51 -3.27
N ILE A 77 2.24 13.94 -2.57
CA ILE A 77 2.12 13.76 -1.11
C ILE A 77 2.19 12.28 -0.74
N CYS A 78 1.46 11.42 -1.47
CA CYS A 78 1.55 9.98 -1.30
C CYS A 78 2.95 9.43 -1.58
N SER A 79 3.73 10.07 -2.45
CA SER A 79 5.12 9.67 -2.70
C SER A 79 6.03 10.07 -1.55
N GLU A 80 5.90 11.30 -1.04
CA GLU A 80 6.68 11.82 0.09
C GLU A 80 6.41 11.01 1.36
N LEU A 81 5.14 10.81 1.71
CA LEU A 81 4.71 9.99 2.84
C LEU A 81 5.29 8.57 2.79
N CYS A 82 5.37 8.00 1.58
CA CYS A 82 5.81 6.63 1.36
C CYS A 82 7.31 6.49 1.08
N ASN A 83 8.03 7.60 0.93
CA ASN A 83 9.47 7.64 0.79
C ASN A 83 10.16 7.72 2.15
N ASP A 84 9.49 8.29 3.17
CA ASP A 84 9.97 8.32 4.54
C ASP A 84 10.14 6.91 5.11
N GLU A 85 11.21 6.69 5.88
CA GLU A 85 11.54 5.38 6.43
C GLU A 85 10.63 5.09 7.63
N GLY A 86 9.41 4.67 7.33
CA GLY A 86 8.52 3.99 8.28
C GLY A 86 8.33 4.75 9.59
N SER A 87 7.34 5.62 9.65
CA SER A 87 6.69 5.80 10.94
C SER A 87 6.05 4.46 11.30
N ASN A 88 6.67 3.82 12.29
CA ASN A 88 6.13 2.75 13.12
C ASN A 88 4.87 3.27 13.83
N GLU A 89 3.81 3.52 13.06
CA GLU A 89 2.51 3.88 13.62
C GLU A 89 1.73 2.58 13.71
N ASP A 90 1.99 1.96 14.85
CA ASP A 90 1.10 1.07 15.57
C ASP A 90 -0.35 1.58 15.42
N PHE A 91 -1.09 1.08 14.43
CA PHE A 91 -2.54 1.19 14.44
C PHE A 91 -3.09 0.02 15.26
N THR A 92 -2.84 0.11 16.57
CA THR A 92 -3.58 -0.65 17.57
C THR A 92 -4.84 0.15 17.89
N ALA A 93 -5.99 -0.49 17.59
CA ALA A 93 -7.35 -0.33 18.13
C ALA A 93 -7.77 1.03 18.72
#